data_AF-A0A6A6N905-F1
#
_entry.id   AF-A0A6A6N905-F1
#
_cell.length_a   1.000
_cell.length_b   1.000
_cell.length_c   1.000
_cell.angle_alpha   90.00
_cell.angle_beta   90.00
_cell.angle_gamma   90.00
#
_symmetry.space_group_name_H-M   'P 1'
#
loop_
_entity.id
_entity.type
_entity.pdbx_description
1 polymer ?
#
loop_
_entity_poly.entity_id
_entity_poly.type
_entity_poly.pdbx_seq_one_letter_code
_entity_poly.pdbx_strand_id
1 'polypeptide(L)'
;MVSYIQKEVPGKTFKFWRLQSKRHFYGSEWNQNGSCLFSEALNENELDLWFDPSKNGVNKEARQIDHAIELTLQDTDIHSLDLTHLSDYRAHAHPSIWFGKKDANGNLGSELHALVPTWCS
;
A
#
# COMPACT_ATOMS: atom_id res chain seq x y z
N MET A 1 16.01 8.72 10.80
CA MET A 1 16.00 8.69 9.31
C MET A 1 15.91 10.10 8.73
N VAL A 2 14.86 10.87 9.02
CA VAL A 2 14.70 12.26 8.54
C VAL A 2 15.93 13.14 8.80
N SER A 3 16.44 13.15 10.04
CA SER A 3 17.65 13.90 10.40
C SER A 3 18.89 13.51 9.60
N TYR A 4 19.03 12.24 9.26
CA TYR A 4 20.11 11.74 8.41
C TYR A 4 19.93 12.23 6.96
N ILE A 5 18.71 12.16 6.41
CA ILE A 5 18.42 12.66 5.06
C ILE A 5 18.70 14.16 4.94
N GLN A 6 18.29 14.96 5.93
CA GLN A 6 18.55 16.40 5.92
C GLN A 6 20.05 16.73 6.01
N LYS A 7 20.84 15.90 6.69
CA LYS A 7 22.29 16.06 6.81
C LYS A 7 23.04 15.67 5.54
N GLU A 8 22.65 14.56 4.93
CA GLU A 8 23.44 13.92 3.87
C GLU A 8 22.95 14.28 2.45
N VAL A 9 21.66 14.57 2.26
CA VAL A 9 21.10 14.90 0.94
C VAL A 9 21.16 16.41 0.70
N PRO A 10 21.76 16.88 -0.42
CA PRO A 10 21.86 18.31 -0.71
C PRO A 10 20.50 19.00 -0.67
N GLY A 11 20.41 20.17 -0.03
CA GLY A 11 19.15 20.92 0.13
C GLY A 11 18.50 21.37 -1.18
N LYS A 12 19.25 21.43 -2.29
CA LYS A 12 18.70 21.68 -3.64
C LYS A 12 17.98 20.47 -4.25
N THR A 13 18.05 19.31 -3.61
CA THR A 13 17.43 18.07 -4.09
C THR A 13 15.96 18.07 -3.71
N PHE A 14 15.09 17.87 -4.71
CA PHE A 14 13.68 17.67 -4.45
C PHE A 14 13.44 16.27 -3.85
N LYS A 15 12.90 16.22 -2.63
CA LYS A 15 12.79 14.98 -1.84
C LYS A 15 11.33 14.60 -1.66
N PHE A 16 11.03 13.32 -1.84
CA PHE A 16 9.74 12.73 -1.55
C PHE A 16 9.85 11.62 -0.51
N TRP A 17 8.86 11.55 0.38
CA TRP A 17 8.62 10.39 1.23
C TRP A 17 7.30 9.75 0.84
N ARG A 18 7.36 8.54 0.27
CA ARG A 18 6.16 7.79 -0.09
C ARG A 18 5.51 7.22 1.18
N LEU A 19 4.23 7.50 1.38
CA LEU A 19 3.43 6.89 2.44
C LEU A 19 3.18 5.39 2.17
N GLN A 20 2.60 4.69 3.14
CA GLN A 20 2.42 3.24 3.09
C GLN A 20 1.47 2.81 1.97
N SER A 21 1.90 1.85 1.13
CA SER A 21 0.98 1.16 0.23
C SER A 21 0.04 0.27 1.03
N LYS A 22 -1.24 0.30 0.70
CA LYS A 22 -2.27 -0.43 1.44
C LYS A 22 -2.32 -1.89 1.02
N ARG A 23 -2.71 -2.75 1.95
CA ARG A 23 -2.88 -4.21 1.76
C ARG A 23 -4.36 -4.55 1.60
N HIS A 24 -4.65 -5.60 0.83
CA HIS A 24 -5.99 -6.02 0.41
C HIS A 24 -6.28 -7.52 0.72
N PHE A 25 -5.80 -8.06 1.85
CA PHE A 25 -5.95 -9.48 2.16
C PHE A 25 -7.17 -9.77 3.05
N TYR A 26 -7.91 -10.81 2.68
CA TYR A 26 -8.95 -11.44 3.50
C TYR A 26 -8.41 -12.64 4.28
N GLY A 27 -9.03 -12.89 5.44
CA GLY A 27 -8.85 -14.10 6.25
C GLY A 27 -7.56 -14.14 7.05
N SER A 28 -6.46 -13.58 6.54
CA SER A 28 -5.15 -13.52 7.20
C SER A 28 -4.19 -12.58 6.46
N GLU A 29 -2.93 -12.52 6.90
CA GLU A 29 -1.85 -11.83 6.18
C GLU A 29 -1.42 -12.56 4.91
N TRP A 30 -0.76 -11.84 4.00
CA TRP A 30 -0.22 -12.38 2.75
C TRP A 30 0.66 -13.63 2.94
N ASN A 31 1.46 -13.67 4.01
CA ASN A 31 2.34 -14.78 4.36
C ASN A 31 1.69 -15.81 5.30
N GLN A 32 0.41 -15.65 5.61
CA GLN A 32 -0.34 -16.50 6.52
C GLN A 32 -1.66 -16.96 5.88
N ASN A 33 -1.63 -17.24 4.58
CA ASN A 33 -2.76 -17.76 3.81
C ASN A 33 -3.91 -16.75 3.59
N GLY A 34 -3.61 -15.46 3.72
CA GLY A 34 -4.51 -14.37 3.31
C GLY A 34 -4.57 -14.25 1.79
N SER A 35 -5.66 -13.68 1.26
CA SER A 35 -5.83 -13.52 -0.19
C SER A 35 -6.57 -12.24 -0.59
N CYS A 36 -6.16 -11.64 -1.70
CA CYS A 36 -6.91 -10.58 -2.37
C CYS A 36 -7.75 -11.22 -3.49
N LEU A 37 -9.07 -11.01 -3.45
CA LEU A 37 -10.02 -11.65 -4.37
C LEU A 37 -10.63 -10.68 -5.39
N PHE A 38 -10.22 -9.42 -5.38
CA PHE A 38 -10.79 -8.40 -6.25
C PHE A 38 -10.15 -8.41 -7.63
N SER A 39 -10.95 -8.61 -8.67
CA SER A 39 -10.49 -8.51 -10.06
C SER A 39 -10.66 -7.12 -10.66
N GLU A 40 -11.36 -6.21 -9.98
CA GLU A 40 -11.67 -4.86 -10.44
C GLU A 40 -11.27 -3.78 -9.40
N ALA A 41 -11.26 -2.52 -9.83
CA ALA A 41 -11.05 -1.41 -8.92
C ALA A 41 -12.25 -1.28 -7.97
N LEU A 42 -11.98 -1.01 -6.70
CA LEU A 42 -13.03 -0.77 -5.73
C LEU A 42 -13.71 0.57 -6.00
N ASN A 43 -15.01 0.66 -5.76
CA ASN A 43 -15.72 1.93 -5.71
C ASN A 43 -15.75 2.52 -4.29
N GLU A 44 -16.15 3.78 -4.15
CA GLU A 44 -16.17 4.50 -2.87
C GLU A 44 -16.96 3.75 -1.77
N ASN A 45 -18.11 3.17 -2.10
CA ASN A 45 -18.90 2.43 -1.12
C ASN A 45 -18.18 1.16 -0.64
N GLU A 46 -17.46 0.48 -1.53
CA GLU A 46 -16.65 -0.70 -1.19
C GLU A 46 -15.46 -0.34 -0.31
N LEU A 47 -14.84 0.82 -0.56
CA LEU A 47 -13.77 1.33 0.30
C LEU A 47 -14.25 1.62 1.72
N ASP A 48 -15.38 2.31 1.84
CA ASP A 48 -15.98 2.63 3.15
C ASP A 48 -16.41 1.39 3.92
N LEU A 49 -16.63 0.25 3.27
CA LEU A 49 -16.88 -1.01 3.96
C LEU A 49 -15.58 -1.68 4.43
N TRP A 50 -14.52 -1.55 3.65
CA TRP A 50 -13.26 -2.25 3.86
C TRP A 50 -12.24 -1.55 4.75
N PHE A 51 -12.24 -0.23 4.69
CA PHE A 51 -11.17 0.59 5.23
C PHE A 51 -11.63 1.49 6.37
N ASP A 52 -12.95 1.66 6.53
CA ASP A 52 -13.52 2.43 7.63
C ASP A 52 -13.12 1.80 8.97
N PRO A 53 -12.35 2.52 9.80
CA PRO A 53 -11.92 2.01 11.10
C PRO A 53 -13.09 1.65 12.02
N SER A 54 -14.24 2.34 11.88
CA SER A 54 -15.46 2.12 12.65
C SER A 54 -16.13 0.79 12.31
N LYS A 55 -15.91 0.26 11.10
CA LYS A 55 -16.42 -1.03 10.62
C LYS A 55 -15.41 -2.16 10.72
N ASN A 56 -14.42 -2.00 11.61
CA ASN A 56 -13.30 -2.92 11.76
C ASN A 56 -12.45 -3.09 10.48
N GLY A 57 -12.38 -2.03 9.67
CA GLY A 57 -11.61 -2.03 8.43
C GLY A 57 -10.12 -2.28 8.63
N VAL A 58 -9.49 -2.81 7.59
CA VAL A 58 -8.05 -3.13 7.57
C VAL A 58 -7.20 -1.85 7.46
N ASN A 59 -5.90 -1.96 7.73
CA ASN A 59 -4.89 -0.88 7.56
C ASN A 59 -4.92 0.27 8.59
N LYS A 60 -5.53 0.06 9.75
CA LYS A 60 -5.55 1.05 10.86
C LYS A 60 -4.15 1.46 11.28
N GLU A 61 -3.27 0.49 11.47
CA GLU A 61 -1.88 0.69 11.91
C GLU A 61 -1.10 1.47 10.84
N ALA A 62 -1.30 1.13 9.55
CA ALA A 62 -0.67 1.84 8.45
C ALA A 62 -1.11 3.30 8.40
N ARG A 63 -2.40 3.60 8.64
CA ARG A 63 -2.91 4.99 8.70
C ARG A 63 -2.33 5.77 9.88
N GLN A 64 -2.16 5.13 11.04
CA GLN A 64 -1.52 5.75 12.20
C GLN A 64 -0.03 6.06 11.93
N ILE A 65 0.67 5.15 11.26
CA ILE A 65 2.07 5.34 10.86
C ILE A 65 2.17 6.47 9.83
N ASP A 66 1.30 6.49 8.82
CA ASP A 66 1.25 7.56 7.81
C ASP A 66 1.09 8.93 8.49
N HIS A 67 0.15 9.06 9.43
CA HIS A 67 -0.06 10.28 10.19
C HIS A 67 1.18 10.71 11.01
N ALA A 68 1.83 9.75 11.69
CA ALA A 68 3.05 10.03 12.44
C ALA A 68 4.22 10.47 11.53
N ILE A 69 4.31 9.89 10.33
CA ILE A 69 5.29 10.30 9.31
C ILE A 69 5.01 11.73 8.87
N GLU A 70 3.77 12.07 8.51
CA GLU A 70 3.40 13.42 8.08
C GLU A 70 3.78 14.48 9.12
N LEU A 71 3.44 14.25 10.39
CA LEU A 71 3.84 15.13 11.49
C LEU A 71 5.36 15.30 11.59
N THR A 72 6.12 14.23 11.34
CA THR A 72 7.58 14.28 11.36
C THR A 72 8.17 15.03 10.16
N LEU A 73 7.48 15.05 9.02
CA LEU A 73 7.94 15.71 7.79
C LEU A 73 7.57 17.20 7.73
N GLN A 74 6.62 17.67 8.54
CA GLN A 74 6.05 19.02 8.49
C GLN A 74 7.11 20.14 8.52
N ASP A 75 8.19 19.96 9.28
CA ASP A 75 9.27 20.95 9.43
C ASP A 75 10.51 20.62 8.58
N THR A 76 10.32 19.93 7.46
CA THR A 76 11.40 19.47 6.59
C THR A 76 11.20 19.89 5.14
N ASP A 77 12.25 19.77 4.32
CA ASP A 77 12.19 19.95 2.87
C ASP A 77 11.89 18.63 2.12
N ILE A 78 11.27 17.68 2.82
CA ILE A 78 10.82 16.39 2.29
C ILE A 78 9.31 16.45 2.11
N HIS A 79 8.84 16.30 0.88
CA HIS A 79 7.42 16.29 0.57
C HIS A 79 6.81 14.91 0.81
N SER A 80 5.70 14.83 1.54
CA SER A 80 4.91 13.60 1.58
C SER A 80 4.32 13.32 0.19
N LEU A 81 4.40 12.06 -0.23
CA LEU A 81 3.74 11.55 -1.41
C LEU A 81 2.69 10.53 -0.96
N ASP A 82 1.47 11.02 -0.77
CA ASP A 82 0.31 10.21 -0.43
C ASP A 82 -0.23 9.50 -1.69
N LEU A 83 0.15 8.24 -1.84
CA LEU A 83 -0.46 7.30 -2.79
C LEU A 83 -1.34 6.29 -2.06
N THR A 84 -1.51 6.46 -0.76
CA THR A 84 -2.17 5.54 0.13
C THR A 84 -3.64 5.42 -0.23
N HIS A 85 -4.35 6.55 -0.32
CA HIS A 85 -5.76 6.57 -0.69
C HIS A 85 -5.98 6.05 -2.12
N LEU A 86 -5.11 6.41 -3.07
CA LEU A 86 -5.19 5.86 -4.43
C LEU A 86 -4.97 4.34 -4.45
N SER A 87 -4.08 3.82 -3.61
CA SER A 87 -3.79 2.39 -3.53
C SER A 87 -4.97 1.57 -3.00
N ASP A 88 -5.81 2.16 -2.14
CA ASP A 88 -7.02 1.50 -1.60
C ASP A 88 -7.99 1.08 -2.75
N TYR A 89 -8.07 1.85 -3.85
CA TYR A 89 -8.89 1.50 -5.02
C TYR A 89 -8.30 0.36 -5.87
N ARG A 90 -7.00 0.07 -5.74
CA ARG A 90 -6.23 -0.72 -6.70
C ARG A 90 -6.02 -2.18 -6.26
N ALA A 91 -6.99 -2.76 -5.56
CA ALA A 91 -6.96 -4.15 -5.16
C ALA A 91 -6.75 -5.13 -6.35
N HIS A 92 -7.29 -4.81 -7.53
CA HIS A 92 -7.09 -5.59 -8.76
C HIS A 92 -5.66 -5.61 -9.31
N ALA A 93 -4.80 -4.69 -8.87
CA ALA A 93 -3.45 -4.56 -9.39
C ALA A 93 -2.48 -5.57 -8.76
N HIS A 94 -2.95 -6.43 -7.87
CA HIS A 94 -2.13 -7.46 -7.22
C HIS A 94 -1.83 -8.62 -8.19
N PRO A 95 -0.57 -9.08 -8.30
CA PRO A 95 -0.14 -10.17 -9.19
C PRO A 95 -0.88 -11.48 -8.98
N SER A 96 -1.43 -11.71 -7.79
CA SER A 96 -2.13 -12.96 -7.42
C SER A 96 -3.34 -13.26 -8.28
N ILE A 97 -3.99 -12.23 -8.85
CA ILE A 97 -5.15 -12.39 -9.75
C ILE A 97 -4.73 -12.98 -11.10
N TRP A 98 -3.53 -12.62 -11.56
CA TRP A 98 -3.08 -12.89 -12.93
C TRP A 98 -2.15 -14.10 -13.02
N PHE A 99 -1.36 -14.34 -11.99
CA PHE A 99 -0.35 -15.40 -12.03
C PHE A 99 -0.85 -16.76 -11.58
N GLY A 100 -2.06 -16.86 -10.99
CA GLY A 100 -2.63 -18.13 -10.51
C GLY A 100 -1.68 -18.94 -9.63
N LYS A 101 -0.65 -18.30 -9.07
CA LYS A 101 0.49 -18.97 -8.47
C LYS A 101 0.04 -19.51 -7.13
N LYS A 102 -0.16 -20.81 -7.10
CA LYS A 102 -0.24 -21.55 -5.87
C LYS A 102 1.11 -21.43 -5.14
N ASP A 103 1.07 -21.19 -3.84
CA ASP A 103 2.22 -21.26 -2.95
C ASP A 103 2.83 -22.67 -2.98
N ALA A 104 3.94 -22.86 -2.25
CA ALA A 104 4.64 -24.15 -2.18
C ALA A 104 3.76 -25.33 -1.70
N ASN A 105 2.56 -25.05 -1.17
CA ASN A 105 1.61 -26.03 -0.64
C ASN A 105 0.37 -26.21 -1.54
N GLY A 106 0.31 -25.57 -2.70
CA GLY A 106 -0.83 -25.71 -3.61
C GLY A 106 -2.01 -24.76 -3.32
N ASN A 107 -1.88 -23.83 -2.37
CA ASN A 107 -2.90 -22.82 -2.05
C ASN A 107 -2.65 -21.56 -2.87
N LEU A 108 -3.68 -20.83 -3.30
CA LEU A 108 -3.48 -19.59 -4.09
C LEU A 108 -2.66 -18.57 -3.25
N GLY A 109 -1.38 -18.39 -3.59
CA GLY A 109 -0.49 -17.49 -2.88
C GLY A 109 -0.81 -16.06 -3.26
N SER A 110 -0.97 -15.18 -2.27
CA SER A 110 -1.23 -13.77 -2.51
C SER A 110 0.05 -12.94 -2.39
N GLU A 111 0.22 -11.99 -3.31
CA GLU A 111 1.42 -11.15 -3.39
C GLU A 111 1.08 -9.71 -2.99
N LEU A 112 1.99 -9.09 -2.25
CA LEU A 112 1.93 -7.69 -1.80
C LEU A 112 2.30 -6.68 -2.90
N HIS A 113 3.05 -7.14 -3.91
CA HIS A 113 3.52 -6.28 -4.98
C HIS A 113 2.36 -5.83 -5.87
N ALA A 114 2.53 -4.75 -6.61
CA ALA A 114 1.64 -4.38 -7.70
C ALA A 114 2.23 -4.88 -9.02
N LEU A 115 1.37 -5.23 -9.98
CA LEU A 115 1.79 -5.46 -11.35
C LEU A 115 2.38 -4.17 -11.93
N VAL A 116 3.56 -4.30 -12.52
CA VAL A 116 4.16 -3.25 -13.33
C VAL A 116 3.72 -3.50 -14.77
N PRO A 117 3.00 -2.57 -15.43
CA PRO A 117 2.71 -2.72 -16.84
C PRO A 117 4.03 -2.74 -17.61
N THR A 118 4.39 -3.90 -18.16
CA THR A 118 5.40 -3.98 -19.20
C THR A 118 4.77 -3.40 -20.45
N TRP A 119 5.18 -2.21 -20.85
CA TRP A 119 4.87 -1.69 -22.17
C TRP A 119 5.53 -2.62 -23.19
N CYS A 120 4.80 -3.61 -23.70
CA CYS A 120 5.13 -4.22 -24.97
C CYS A 120 4.83 -3.18 -26.04
N SER A 121 5.85 -2.41 -26.41
CA SER A 121 5.96 -1.71 -27.69
C SER A 121 5.99 -2.70 -28.86
#